data_AF-A0A731W1G3-F1
#
_entry.id   AF-A0A731W1G3-F1
#
_cell.length_a   1.000
_cell.length_b   1.000
_cell.length_c   1.000
_cell.angle_alpha   90.00
_cell.angle_beta   90.00
_cell.angle_gamma   90.00
#
_symmetry.space_group_name_H-M   'P 1'
#
loop_
_entity.id
_entity.type
_entity.pdbx_description
1 polymer ?
#
loop_
_entity_poly.entity_id
_entity_poly.type
_entity_poly.pdbx_seq_one_letter_code
_entity_poly.pdbx_strand_id
1 'polypeptide(L)'
;RDAALAAWIADNVTFPCTMVDRIVPAATEETLQLVADQLGVYDPCAIACEPFRQWVIEDNFVNGRPDWDTVGAQFVADVVPFEMMKLRMLNGSHSFLAYLGYLGGYDTIADTMTNPAYRRAALALMLDEQAPTLSMPEGTDLEGYANLLIARFTNPSLKHRTWQIAMDGSQKLPQRLLDPVRLHLQQGDDYRRLTLGVAGWMRYVGGVDEQGKTIDVVDPLLAQYQAIHQQYQTPEERVRGLLAIESIFGNDLPKNHEFVQAVTDAYQQLLQNGAKATVEALAK
;
A
#
# COMPACT_ATOMS: atom_id res chain seq x y z
N ARG A 1 29.69 9.32 21.10
CA ARG A 1 28.59 10.25 20.75
C ARG A 1 28.83 11.54 21.53
N ASP A 2 28.73 12.70 20.89
CA ASP A 2 28.98 14.03 21.51
C ASP A 2 27.65 14.65 21.97
N ALA A 3 27.54 14.91 23.28
CA ALA A 3 26.32 15.45 23.89
C ALA A 3 26.13 16.95 23.62
N ALA A 4 27.22 17.71 23.50
CA ALA A 4 27.13 19.15 23.24
C ALA A 4 26.62 19.40 21.82
N LEU A 5 27.09 18.60 20.86
CA LEU A 5 26.58 18.65 19.48
C LEU A 5 25.10 18.25 19.41
N ALA A 6 24.68 17.21 20.15
CA ALA A 6 23.28 16.79 20.16
C ALA A 6 22.34 17.87 20.72
N ALA A 7 22.75 18.55 21.80
CA ALA A 7 22.00 19.67 22.36
C ALA A 7 21.92 20.84 21.36
N TRP A 8 23.03 21.19 20.72
CA TRP A 8 23.03 22.23 19.70
C TRP A 8 22.09 21.90 18.54
N ILE A 9 22.08 20.66 18.05
CA ILE A 9 21.15 20.24 16.98
C ILE A 9 19.70 20.38 17.44
N ALA A 10 19.37 19.91 18.65
CA ALA A 10 18.01 20.00 19.19
C ALA A 10 17.54 21.46 19.34
N ASP A 11 18.45 22.37 19.71
CA ASP A 11 18.12 23.78 19.96
C ASP A 11 18.10 24.63 18.68
N ASN A 12 18.74 24.20 17.58
CA ASN A 12 18.98 25.04 16.41
C ASN A 12 18.43 24.48 15.09
N VAL A 13 17.99 23.23 15.05
CA VAL A 13 17.54 22.56 13.82
C VAL A 13 16.09 22.11 13.95
N THR A 14 15.30 22.34 12.89
CA THR A 14 13.94 21.78 12.77
C THR A 14 13.92 20.64 11.75
N PHE A 15 13.01 19.68 11.98
CA PHE A 15 12.82 18.50 11.16
C PHE A 15 11.34 18.40 10.75
N PRO A 16 10.83 19.26 9.86
CA PRO A 16 9.42 19.27 9.47
C PRO A 16 9.05 17.97 8.74
N CYS A 17 7.95 17.34 9.17
CA CYS A 17 7.38 16.19 8.47
C CYS A 17 6.67 16.61 7.19
N THR A 18 6.58 15.67 6.24
CA THR A 18 5.87 15.89 4.98
C THR A 18 5.05 14.68 4.57
N MET A 19 3.92 14.93 3.90
CA MET A 19 3.24 13.93 3.09
C MET A 19 3.47 14.26 1.62
N VAL A 20 4.06 13.31 0.88
CA VAL A 20 4.34 13.43 -0.56
C VAL A 20 3.52 12.41 -1.35
N ASP A 21 2.85 12.87 -2.41
CA ASP A 21 2.04 11.99 -3.25
C ASP A 21 2.12 12.38 -4.73
N ARG A 22 2.72 11.48 -5.50
CA ARG A 22 2.71 11.43 -6.96
C ARG A 22 3.11 10.03 -7.40
N ILE A 23 2.31 9.39 -8.25
CA ILE A 23 2.66 8.11 -8.84
C ILE A 23 3.71 8.36 -9.93
N VAL A 24 4.88 7.75 -9.72
CA VAL A 24 6.03 7.82 -10.62
C VAL A 24 6.52 6.38 -10.85
N PRO A 25 6.09 5.72 -11.94
CA PRO A 25 6.61 4.41 -12.32
C PRO A 25 8.12 4.45 -12.54
N ALA A 26 8.78 3.29 -12.42
CA ALA A 26 10.20 3.21 -12.78
C ALA A 26 10.37 3.50 -14.28
N ALA A 27 11.43 4.25 -14.63
CA ALA A 27 11.77 4.48 -16.03
C ALA A 27 12.15 3.15 -16.70
N THR A 28 11.64 2.94 -17.91
CA THR A 28 11.97 1.79 -18.77
C THR A 28 12.38 2.29 -20.14
N GLU A 29 13.05 1.46 -20.95
CA GLU A 29 13.39 1.82 -22.33
C GLU A 29 12.15 2.26 -23.14
N GLU A 30 11.02 1.57 -22.94
CA GLU A 30 9.76 1.95 -23.56
C GLU A 30 9.30 3.34 -23.12
N THR A 31 9.41 3.67 -21.82
CA THR A 31 9.01 4.98 -21.29
C THR A 31 9.94 6.10 -21.78
N LEU A 32 11.25 5.85 -21.85
CA LEU A 32 12.24 6.81 -22.37
C LEU A 32 12.00 7.08 -23.85
N GLN A 33 11.75 6.03 -24.65
CA GLN A 33 11.43 6.17 -26.06
C GLN A 33 10.10 6.91 -26.26
N LEU A 34 9.07 6.62 -25.45
CA LEU A 34 7.79 7.34 -25.49
C LEU A 34 7.98 8.85 -25.25
N VAL A 35 8.81 9.23 -24.28
CA VAL A 35 9.11 10.65 -24.02
C VAL A 35 9.90 11.25 -25.19
N ALA A 36 10.88 10.53 -25.73
CA ALA A 36 11.66 10.97 -26.87
C ALA A 36 10.80 11.21 -28.12
N ASP A 37 9.84 10.32 -28.40
CA ASP A 37 8.91 10.46 -29.52
C ASP A 37 7.99 11.67 -29.36
N GLN A 38 7.60 12.02 -28.12
CA GLN A 38 6.76 13.19 -27.84
C GLN A 38 7.52 14.52 -27.87
N LEU A 39 8.77 14.54 -27.38
CA LEU A 39 9.57 15.76 -27.26
C LEU A 39 10.50 15.98 -28.46
N GLY A 40 10.74 14.96 -29.28
CA GLY A 40 11.71 14.97 -30.39
C GLY A 40 13.18 14.89 -29.94
N VAL A 41 13.44 14.64 -28.64
CA VAL A 41 14.77 14.56 -28.06
C VAL A 41 14.82 13.39 -27.07
N TYR A 42 15.82 12.52 -27.20
CA TYR A 42 16.09 11.47 -26.21
C TYR A 42 16.75 12.06 -24.98
N ASP A 43 16.12 11.89 -23.82
CA ASP A 43 16.65 12.29 -22.52
C ASP A 43 16.81 11.03 -21.62
N PRO A 44 18.04 10.60 -21.29
CA PRO A 44 18.26 9.44 -20.44
C PRO A 44 17.82 9.65 -18.98
N CYS A 45 17.48 10.88 -18.59
CA CYS A 45 16.97 11.23 -17.28
C CYS A 45 15.44 11.48 -17.27
N ALA A 46 14.74 11.21 -18.38
CA ALA A 46 13.31 11.44 -18.48
C ALA A 46 12.51 10.57 -17.50
N ILE A 47 11.50 11.19 -16.87
CA ILE A 47 10.58 10.52 -15.94
C ILE A 47 9.14 10.80 -16.36
N ALA A 48 8.38 9.73 -16.62
CA ALA A 48 6.94 9.81 -16.77
C ALA A 48 6.27 9.70 -15.39
N CYS A 49 5.24 10.52 -15.18
CA CYS A 49 4.49 10.54 -13.93
C CYS A 49 3.06 10.97 -14.19
N GLU A 50 2.19 10.73 -13.21
CA GLU A 50 0.81 11.17 -13.32
C GLU A 50 0.67 12.71 -13.23
N PRO A 51 -0.43 13.29 -13.73
CA PRO A 51 -0.67 14.73 -13.62
C PRO A 51 -0.96 15.18 -12.17
N PHE A 52 -1.55 14.30 -11.35
CA PHE A 52 -1.79 14.59 -9.93
C PHE A 52 -0.47 14.76 -9.18
N ARG A 53 -0.43 15.72 -8.26
CA ARG A 53 0.67 15.94 -7.31
C ARG A 53 0.11 16.56 -6.04
N GLN A 54 0.59 16.12 -4.90
CA GLN A 54 0.27 16.72 -3.62
C GLN A 54 1.50 16.74 -2.72
N TRP A 55 1.67 17.84 -1.99
CA TRP A 55 2.72 17.99 -1.00
C TRP A 55 2.18 18.75 0.19
N VAL A 56 2.10 18.09 1.34
CA VAL A 56 1.71 18.69 2.62
C VAL A 56 2.97 18.77 3.48
N ILE A 57 3.22 19.93 4.08
CA ILE A 57 4.48 20.26 4.75
C ILE A 57 4.17 20.90 6.10
N GLU A 58 4.84 20.46 7.16
CA GLU A 58 4.83 21.21 8.42
C GLU A 58 5.59 22.53 8.26
N ASP A 59 4.96 23.65 8.61
CA ASP A 59 5.58 24.97 8.44
C ASP A 59 6.54 25.29 9.61
N ASN A 60 7.65 24.55 9.66
CA ASN A 60 8.63 24.65 10.73
C ASN A 60 10.07 24.70 10.19
N PHE A 61 10.48 25.89 9.72
CA PHE A 61 11.79 26.11 9.10
C PHE A 61 12.58 27.19 9.86
N VAL A 62 13.77 26.83 10.37
CA VAL A 62 14.63 27.76 11.14
C VAL A 62 15.31 28.84 10.30
N ASN A 63 15.44 28.65 8.99
CA ASN A 63 16.20 29.54 8.11
C ASN A 63 15.45 29.86 6.80
N GLY A 64 14.15 30.14 6.94
CA GLY A 64 13.25 30.40 5.82
C GLY A 64 12.99 29.17 4.95
N ARG A 65 12.10 29.35 3.97
CA ARG A 65 11.76 28.35 2.96
C ARG A 65 11.26 29.05 1.68
N PRO A 66 11.25 28.39 0.53
CA PRO A 66 10.55 28.89 -0.65
C PRO A 66 9.03 29.02 -0.43
N ASP A 67 8.40 29.87 -1.24
CA ASP A 67 6.94 30.08 -1.27
C ASP A 67 6.24 28.94 -2.03
N TRP A 68 6.44 27.68 -1.61
CA TRP A 68 5.90 26.50 -2.29
C TRP A 68 4.37 26.46 -2.34
N ASP A 69 3.70 27.16 -1.44
CA ASP A 69 2.26 27.34 -1.41
C ASP A 69 1.73 28.08 -2.65
N THR A 70 2.53 28.99 -3.22
CA THR A 70 2.17 29.69 -4.47
C THR A 70 2.10 28.76 -5.69
N VAL A 71 2.72 27.58 -5.60
CA VAL A 71 2.71 26.54 -6.64
C VAL A 71 1.96 25.27 -6.21
N GLY A 72 1.19 25.36 -5.11
CA GLY A 72 0.22 24.35 -4.69
C GLY A 72 0.66 23.40 -3.58
N ALA A 73 1.79 23.62 -2.90
CA ALA A 73 2.07 22.91 -1.64
C ALA A 73 1.14 23.41 -0.53
N GLN A 74 0.86 22.57 0.46
CA GLN A 74 -0.02 22.88 1.57
C GLN A 74 0.80 22.94 2.87
N PHE A 75 0.83 24.09 3.52
CA PHE A 75 1.44 24.23 4.83
C PHE A 75 0.42 23.98 5.93
N VAL A 76 0.78 23.13 6.88
CA VAL A 76 -0.05 22.74 8.02
C VAL A 76 0.78 22.78 9.30
N ALA A 77 0.09 22.78 10.44
CA ALA A 77 0.76 22.65 11.74
C ALA A 77 1.16 21.20 12.05
N ASP A 78 0.41 20.22 11.54
CA ASP A 78 0.63 18.79 11.77
C ASP A 78 0.32 18.02 10.48
N VAL A 79 1.32 17.28 9.98
CA VAL A 79 1.21 16.47 8.75
C VAL A 79 0.60 15.09 9.01
N VAL A 80 0.65 14.59 10.25
CA VAL A 80 0.36 13.19 10.58
C VAL A 80 -1.01 12.73 10.06
N PRO A 81 -2.11 13.52 10.18
CA PRO A 81 -3.40 13.13 9.61
C PRO A 81 -3.36 12.84 8.10
N PHE A 82 -2.66 13.69 7.34
CA PHE A 82 -2.56 13.57 5.88
C PHE A 82 -1.66 12.42 5.46
N GLU A 83 -0.56 12.20 6.20
CA GLU A 83 0.30 11.04 6.00
C GLU A 83 -0.49 9.74 6.22
N MET A 84 -1.24 9.65 7.32
CA MET A 84 -2.06 8.48 7.62
C MET A 84 -3.17 8.28 6.60
N MET A 85 -3.84 9.35 6.15
CA MET A 85 -4.84 9.29 5.09
C MET A 85 -4.25 8.65 3.82
N LYS A 86 -3.09 9.12 3.38
CA LYS A 86 -2.42 8.60 2.18
C LYS A 86 -1.88 7.19 2.39
N LEU A 87 -1.27 6.89 3.54
CA LEU A 87 -0.74 5.55 3.87
C LEU A 87 -1.84 4.49 3.90
N ARG A 88 -3.04 4.84 4.36
CA ARG A 88 -4.15 3.90 4.49
C ARG A 88 -4.99 3.83 3.23
N MET A 89 -5.51 4.97 2.76
CA MET A 89 -6.45 4.98 1.64
C MET A 89 -5.77 4.74 0.30
N LEU A 90 -4.61 5.36 0.01
CA LEU A 90 -3.89 5.13 -1.25
C LEU A 90 -2.98 3.90 -1.15
N ASN A 91 -2.09 3.89 -0.15
CA ASN A 91 -1.07 2.86 -0.09
C ASN A 91 -1.63 1.49 0.35
N GLY A 92 -2.62 1.47 1.26
CA GLY A 92 -3.34 0.26 1.63
C GLY A 92 -4.10 -0.34 0.47
N SER A 93 -4.88 0.44 -0.28
CA SER A 93 -5.56 -0.05 -1.48
C SER A 93 -4.59 -0.49 -2.58
N HIS A 94 -3.44 0.20 -2.74
CA HIS A 94 -2.41 -0.23 -3.68
C HIS A 94 -1.85 -1.60 -3.31
N SER A 95 -1.56 -1.86 -2.03
CA SER A 95 -1.10 -3.16 -1.56
C SER A 95 -2.16 -4.25 -1.78
N PHE A 96 -3.43 -3.97 -1.44
CA PHE A 96 -4.56 -4.86 -1.72
C PHE A 96 -4.64 -5.24 -3.21
N LEU A 97 -4.64 -4.24 -4.09
CA LEU A 97 -4.71 -4.43 -5.54
C LEU A 97 -3.45 -5.09 -6.11
N ALA A 98 -2.27 -4.84 -5.54
CA ALA A 98 -1.02 -5.42 -6.01
C ALA A 98 -1.00 -6.94 -5.81
N TYR A 99 -1.27 -7.42 -4.59
CA TYR A 99 -1.22 -8.85 -4.31
C TYR A 99 -2.34 -9.61 -5.02
N LEU A 100 -3.59 -9.15 -4.85
CA LEU A 100 -4.77 -9.82 -5.43
C LEU A 100 -4.85 -9.62 -6.94
N GLY A 101 -4.33 -8.51 -7.46
CA GLY A 101 -4.25 -8.23 -8.88
C GLY A 101 -3.23 -9.11 -9.56
N TYR A 102 -2.02 -9.20 -9.02
CA TYR A 102 -0.97 -10.07 -9.54
C TYR A 102 -1.42 -11.53 -9.57
N LEU A 103 -1.95 -12.05 -8.45
CA LEU A 103 -2.48 -13.42 -8.36
C LEU A 103 -3.64 -13.64 -9.34
N GLY A 104 -4.50 -12.64 -9.53
CA GLY A 104 -5.60 -12.66 -10.48
C GLY A 104 -5.21 -12.46 -11.95
N GLY A 105 -3.91 -12.37 -12.26
CA GLY A 105 -3.39 -12.25 -13.63
C GLY A 105 -3.37 -10.83 -14.22
N TYR A 106 -3.46 -9.80 -13.39
CA TYR A 106 -3.37 -8.40 -13.81
C TYR A 106 -1.92 -7.87 -13.66
N ASP A 107 -1.30 -7.45 -14.77
CA ASP A 107 0.09 -6.98 -14.77
C ASP A 107 0.24 -5.58 -14.14
N THR A 108 -0.77 -4.71 -14.32
CA THR A 108 -0.75 -3.33 -13.81
C THR A 108 -1.97 -2.99 -12.95
N ILE A 109 -1.86 -1.95 -12.12
CA ILE A 109 -2.99 -1.43 -11.35
C ILE A 109 -4.15 -1.01 -12.26
N ALA A 110 -3.87 -0.40 -13.41
CA ALA A 110 -4.89 -0.02 -14.37
C ALA A 110 -5.65 -1.25 -14.90
N ASP A 111 -4.97 -2.39 -15.11
CA ASP A 111 -5.63 -3.64 -15.52
C ASP A 111 -6.61 -4.13 -14.46
N THR A 112 -6.26 -4.04 -13.16
CA THR A 112 -7.20 -4.38 -12.08
C THR A 112 -8.46 -3.52 -12.12
N MET A 113 -8.33 -2.24 -12.48
CA MET A 113 -9.46 -1.30 -12.57
C MET A 113 -10.41 -1.60 -13.73
N THR A 114 -10.00 -2.41 -14.72
CA THR A 114 -10.91 -2.89 -15.77
C THR A 114 -11.95 -3.88 -15.25
N ASN A 115 -11.69 -4.54 -14.11
CA ASN A 115 -12.65 -5.39 -13.43
C ASN A 115 -13.51 -4.56 -12.45
N PRO A 116 -14.84 -4.45 -12.66
CA PRO A 116 -15.71 -3.69 -11.78
C PRO A 116 -15.70 -4.18 -10.32
N ALA A 117 -15.45 -5.47 -10.08
CA ALA A 117 -15.38 -6.00 -8.72
C ALA A 117 -14.14 -5.50 -7.96
N TYR A 118 -12.97 -5.46 -8.60
CA TYR A 118 -11.74 -4.91 -7.99
C TYR A 118 -11.90 -3.41 -7.71
N ARG A 119 -12.51 -2.67 -8.64
CA ARG A 119 -12.80 -1.24 -8.44
C ARG A 119 -13.71 -1.01 -7.24
N ARG A 120 -14.81 -1.78 -7.12
CA ARG A 120 -15.73 -1.69 -5.98
C ARG A 120 -15.06 -2.11 -4.68
N ALA A 121 -14.30 -3.21 -4.68
CA ALA A 121 -13.58 -3.68 -3.50
C ALA A 121 -12.53 -2.66 -3.01
N ALA A 122 -11.79 -2.01 -3.92
CA ALA A 122 -10.84 -0.97 -3.57
C ALA A 122 -11.52 0.28 -3.01
N LEU A 123 -12.60 0.75 -3.64
CA LEU A 123 -13.35 1.91 -3.16
C LEU A 123 -13.97 1.64 -1.78
N ALA A 124 -14.54 0.46 -1.59
CA ALA A 124 -15.15 0.08 -0.33
C ALA A 124 -14.10 -0.20 0.77
N LEU A 125 -12.91 -0.72 0.42
CA LEU A 125 -11.76 -0.75 1.33
C LEU A 125 -11.38 0.66 1.77
N MET A 126 -11.31 1.63 0.85
CA MET A 126 -10.97 3.02 1.17
C MET A 126 -12.01 3.66 2.11
N LEU A 127 -13.30 3.52 1.81
CA LEU A 127 -14.36 4.24 2.51
C LEU A 127 -14.88 3.53 3.77
N ASP A 128 -15.01 2.22 3.73
CA ASP A 128 -15.64 1.47 4.82
C ASP A 128 -14.62 0.97 5.84
N GLU A 129 -13.36 0.77 5.43
CA GLU A 129 -12.35 0.10 6.26
C GLU A 129 -11.11 0.98 6.52
N GLN A 130 -10.74 1.89 5.63
CA GLN A 130 -9.61 2.79 5.86
C GLN A 130 -10.05 4.13 6.44
N ALA A 131 -11.03 4.80 5.84
CA ALA A 131 -11.50 6.11 6.27
C ALA A 131 -11.95 6.18 7.75
N PRO A 132 -12.68 5.19 8.31
CA PRO A 132 -13.12 5.24 9.71
C PRO A 132 -11.97 5.18 10.72
N THR A 133 -10.79 4.76 10.27
CA THR A 133 -9.59 4.67 11.11
C THR A 133 -8.82 5.99 11.19
N LEU A 134 -9.19 6.98 10.39
CA LEU A 134 -8.49 8.26 10.26
C LEU A 134 -9.05 9.32 11.20
N SER A 135 -8.16 10.15 11.75
CA SER A 135 -8.51 11.37 12.47
C SER A 135 -8.13 12.58 11.61
N MET A 136 -9.09 13.09 10.83
CA MET A 136 -8.85 14.16 9.87
C MET A 136 -9.32 15.53 10.38
N PRO A 137 -8.70 16.63 9.91
CA PRO A 137 -9.24 17.97 10.13
C PRO A 137 -10.67 18.10 9.61
N GLU A 138 -11.48 18.91 10.28
CA GLU A 138 -12.87 19.19 9.88
C GLU A 138 -12.95 19.67 8.43
N GLY A 139 -13.94 19.17 7.69
CA GLY A 139 -14.14 19.51 6.27
C GLY A 139 -13.27 18.72 5.28
N THR A 140 -12.46 17.76 5.74
CA THR A 140 -11.74 16.85 4.83
C THR A 140 -12.72 15.94 4.09
N ASP A 141 -12.75 16.06 2.75
CA ASP A 141 -13.58 15.22 1.88
C ASP A 141 -12.90 13.88 1.55
N LEU A 142 -13.11 12.88 2.41
CA LEU A 142 -12.57 11.54 2.21
C LEU A 142 -13.23 10.78 1.06
N GLU A 143 -14.51 11.06 0.77
CA GLU A 143 -15.21 10.44 -0.36
C GLU A 143 -14.68 10.96 -1.70
N GLY A 144 -14.51 12.28 -1.82
CA GLY A 144 -13.86 12.90 -2.96
C GLY A 144 -12.41 12.40 -3.13
N TYR A 145 -11.66 12.25 -2.04
CA TYR A 145 -10.31 11.68 -2.10
C TYR A 145 -10.32 10.23 -2.60
N ALA A 146 -11.19 9.36 -2.10
CA ALA A 146 -11.28 7.97 -2.57
C ALA A 146 -11.65 7.87 -4.07
N ASN A 147 -12.61 8.68 -4.52
CA ASN A 147 -13.00 8.73 -5.94
C ASN A 147 -11.85 9.22 -6.83
N LEU A 148 -11.10 10.22 -6.36
CA LEU A 148 -9.89 10.68 -7.02
C LEU A 148 -8.83 9.56 -7.10
N LEU A 149 -8.63 8.78 -6.05
CA LEU A 149 -7.70 7.64 -6.07
C LEU A 149 -8.11 6.58 -7.10
N ILE A 150 -9.40 6.23 -7.17
CA ILE A 150 -9.91 5.30 -8.19
C ILE A 150 -9.68 5.84 -9.61
N ALA A 151 -9.89 7.14 -9.83
CA ALA A 151 -9.61 7.77 -11.12
C ALA A 151 -8.11 7.69 -11.47
N ARG A 152 -7.23 7.96 -10.51
CA ARG A 152 -5.77 7.84 -10.67
C ARG A 152 -5.33 6.41 -10.99
N PHE A 153 -5.88 5.42 -10.29
CA PHE A 153 -5.58 4.00 -10.53
C PHE A 153 -6.06 3.51 -11.89
N THR A 154 -7.07 4.15 -12.48
CA THR A 154 -7.59 3.79 -13.80
C THR A 154 -6.68 4.29 -14.94
N ASN A 155 -5.69 5.15 -14.68
CA ASN A 155 -4.83 5.71 -15.72
C ASN A 155 -3.91 4.64 -16.37
N PRO A 156 -4.16 4.24 -17.64
CA PRO A 156 -3.40 3.17 -18.28
C PRO A 156 -2.00 3.62 -18.70
N SER A 157 -1.75 4.93 -18.82
CA SER A 157 -0.48 5.47 -19.32
C SER A 157 0.70 5.27 -18.37
N LEU A 158 0.44 4.97 -17.10
CA LEU A 158 1.49 4.79 -16.09
C LEU A 158 2.08 3.37 -16.09
N LYS A 159 1.35 2.37 -16.60
CA LYS A 159 1.72 0.94 -16.53
C LYS A 159 2.31 0.52 -15.17
N HIS A 160 1.76 1.05 -14.07
CA HIS A 160 2.30 0.83 -12.72
C HIS A 160 2.08 -0.64 -12.32
N ARG A 161 3.15 -1.43 -12.36
CA ARG A 161 3.06 -2.90 -12.28
C ARG A 161 2.66 -3.36 -10.88
N THR A 162 1.73 -4.31 -10.81
CA THR A 162 1.29 -4.93 -9.54
C THR A 162 2.49 -5.55 -8.81
N TRP A 163 3.38 -6.21 -9.55
CA TRP A 163 4.63 -6.77 -9.03
C TRP A 163 5.52 -5.72 -8.34
N GLN A 164 5.71 -4.55 -8.94
CA GLN A 164 6.56 -3.48 -8.37
C GLN A 164 5.98 -2.97 -7.04
N ILE A 165 4.66 -2.85 -6.95
CA ILE A 165 3.98 -2.39 -5.73
C ILE A 165 4.05 -3.45 -4.63
N ALA A 166 4.00 -4.73 -5.00
CA ALA A 166 4.03 -5.88 -4.11
C ALA A 166 5.38 -6.08 -3.39
N MET A 167 6.48 -5.56 -3.95
CA MET A 167 7.83 -5.63 -3.34
C MET A 167 7.85 -5.08 -1.92
N ASP A 168 8.76 -5.54 -1.06
CA ASP A 168 8.96 -5.06 0.32
C ASP A 168 7.66 -5.04 1.15
N GLY A 169 6.83 -6.06 0.99
CA GLY A 169 5.56 -6.20 1.71
C GLY A 169 5.74 -6.15 3.23
N SER A 170 6.82 -6.74 3.76
CA SER A 170 7.16 -6.68 5.19
C SER A 170 7.26 -5.26 5.74
N GLN A 171 7.74 -4.32 4.93
CA GLN A 171 7.95 -2.93 5.32
C GLN A 171 6.70 -2.07 5.12
N LYS A 172 5.67 -2.62 4.46
CA LYS A 172 4.47 -1.90 4.00
C LYS A 172 3.23 -2.32 4.77
N LEU A 173 3.08 -3.61 5.07
CA LEU A 173 1.87 -4.15 5.70
C LEU A 173 1.50 -3.49 7.03
N PRO A 174 2.44 -3.25 7.98
CA PRO A 174 2.09 -2.76 9.31
C PRO A 174 1.23 -1.50 9.27
N GLN A 175 1.73 -0.44 8.63
CA GLN A 175 1.10 0.87 8.57
C GLN A 175 -0.05 0.97 7.54
N ARG A 176 -0.08 0.06 6.55
CA ARG A 176 -1.07 0.11 5.45
C ARG A 176 -2.33 -0.69 5.72
N LEU A 177 -2.19 -1.88 6.32
CA LEU A 177 -3.30 -2.81 6.53
C LEU A 177 -3.46 -3.23 8.00
N LEU A 178 -2.37 -3.47 8.72
CA LEU A 178 -2.44 -4.08 10.07
C LEU A 178 -2.85 -3.09 11.16
N ASP A 179 -2.36 -1.86 11.12
CA ASP A 179 -2.81 -0.81 12.05
C ASP A 179 -4.31 -0.49 11.89
N PRO A 180 -4.86 -0.36 10.67
CA PRO A 180 -6.31 -0.35 10.46
C PRO A 180 -7.03 -1.57 11.07
N VAL A 181 -6.53 -2.79 10.83
CA VAL A 181 -7.11 -4.02 11.43
C VAL A 181 -7.16 -3.93 12.95
N ARG A 182 -6.10 -3.45 13.61
CA ARG A 182 -6.06 -3.29 15.06
C ARG A 182 -7.16 -2.36 15.56
N LEU A 183 -7.46 -1.29 14.83
CA LEU A 183 -8.52 -0.34 15.19
C LEU A 183 -9.90 -0.97 15.04
N HIS A 184 -10.16 -1.69 13.95
CA HIS A 184 -11.42 -2.42 13.77
C HIS A 184 -11.63 -3.50 14.82
N LEU A 185 -10.59 -4.24 15.19
CA LEU A 185 -10.66 -5.23 16.28
C LEU A 185 -11.01 -4.60 17.63
N GLN A 186 -10.58 -3.35 17.89
CA GLN A 186 -10.94 -2.63 19.10
C GLN A 186 -12.39 -2.12 19.07
N GLN A 187 -12.90 -1.79 17.88
CA GLN A 187 -14.24 -1.24 17.66
C GLN A 187 -15.31 -2.32 17.47
N GLY A 188 -14.92 -3.54 17.08
CA GLY A 188 -15.84 -4.61 16.72
C GLY A 188 -16.46 -4.42 15.33
N ASP A 189 -15.78 -3.67 14.46
CA ASP A 189 -16.23 -3.33 13.12
C ASP A 189 -15.80 -4.40 12.09
N ASP A 190 -16.34 -4.31 10.88
CA ASP A 190 -15.98 -5.21 9.77
C ASP A 190 -14.69 -4.75 9.06
N TYR A 191 -13.75 -5.68 8.88
CA TYR A 191 -12.44 -5.45 8.25
C TYR A 191 -12.10 -6.53 7.21
N ARG A 192 -13.14 -7.09 6.55
CA ARG A 192 -12.97 -8.23 5.63
C ARG A 192 -12.04 -7.96 4.44
N ARG A 193 -11.99 -6.73 3.90
CA ARG A 193 -11.14 -6.41 2.74
C ARG A 193 -9.69 -6.21 3.17
N LEU A 194 -9.45 -5.63 4.35
CA LEU A 194 -8.13 -5.60 4.99
C LEU A 194 -7.61 -7.02 5.22
N THR A 195 -8.45 -7.90 5.79
CA THR A 195 -8.14 -9.33 5.98
C THR A 195 -7.81 -10.02 4.65
N LEU A 196 -8.60 -9.79 3.59
CA LEU A 196 -8.28 -10.37 2.28
C LEU A 196 -6.97 -9.79 1.72
N GLY A 197 -6.67 -8.52 1.92
CA GLY A 197 -5.39 -7.92 1.53
C GLY A 197 -4.19 -8.60 2.21
N VAL A 198 -4.30 -8.90 3.50
CA VAL A 198 -3.30 -9.65 4.28
C VAL A 198 -3.17 -11.08 3.76
N ALA A 199 -4.29 -11.78 3.55
CA ALA A 199 -4.29 -13.13 2.99
C ALA A 199 -3.72 -13.17 1.56
N GLY A 200 -3.98 -12.13 0.76
CA GLY A 200 -3.41 -11.93 -0.57
C GLY A 200 -1.89 -11.83 -0.54
N TRP A 201 -1.34 -11.04 0.40
CA TRP A 201 0.11 -11.01 0.64
C TRP A 201 0.64 -12.40 1.04
N MET A 202 0.00 -13.09 1.99
CA MET A 202 0.41 -14.44 2.41
C MET A 202 0.42 -15.42 1.24
N ARG A 203 -0.58 -15.34 0.36
CA ARG A 203 -0.68 -16.18 -0.85
C ARG A 203 0.40 -15.83 -1.87
N TYR A 204 0.73 -14.55 -2.01
CA TYR A 204 1.75 -14.05 -2.93
C TYR A 204 3.17 -14.46 -2.49
N VAL A 205 3.52 -14.31 -1.21
CA VAL A 205 4.87 -14.65 -0.71
C VAL A 205 5.17 -16.16 -0.71
N GLY A 206 4.15 -16.99 -0.95
CA GLY A 206 4.32 -18.41 -1.24
C GLY A 206 5.08 -18.71 -2.53
N GLY A 207 5.32 -17.70 -3.38
CA GLY A 207 6.29 -17.78 -4.47
C GLY A 207 5.82 -18.53 -5.71
N VAL A 208 4.56 -18.93 -5.78
CA VAL A 208 3.96 -19.62 -6.94
C VAL A 208 2.61 -19.00 -7.25
N ASP A 209 2.34 -18.58 -8.49
CA ASP A 209 1.07 -17.95 -8.88
C ASP A 209 -0.08 -18.97 -9.02
N GLU A 210 -1.23 -18.54 -9.52
CA GLU A 210 -2.40 -19.40 -9.72
C GLU A 210 -2.29 -20.30 -10.96
N GLN A 211 -1.30 -20.07 -11.82
CA GLN A 211 -0.97 -20.89 -12.98
C GLN A 211 0.21 -21.83 -12.73
N GLY A 212 0.75 -21.87 -11.50
CA GLY A 212 1.87 -22.72 -11.12
C GLY A 212 3.24 -22.17 -11.52
N LYS A 213 3.34 -20.91 -11.96
CA LYS A 213 4.62 -20.27 -12.28
C LYS A 213 5.24 -19.64 -11.04
N THR A 214 6.57 -19.59 -11.01
CA THR A 214 7.31 -18.94 -9.94
C THR A 214 7.06 -17.42 -9.94
N ILE A 215 6.79 -16.89 -8.75
CA ILE A 215 6.75 -15.45 -8.47
C ILE A 215 8.14 -15.02 -8.00
N ASP A 216 8.71 -14.00 -8.62
CA ASP A 216 9.93 -13.35 -8.12
C ASP A 216 9.58 -12.45 -6.93
N VAL A 217 9.53 -13.01 -5.73
CA VAL A 217 9.18 -12.27 -4.51
C VAL A 217 10.39 -11.46 -4.06
N VAL A 218 10.29 -10.14 -4.14
CA VAL A 218 11.32 -9.19 -3.68
C VAL A 218 10.93 -8.62 -2.32
N ASP A 219 11.62 -9.06 -1.27
CA ASP A 219 11.39 -8.60 0.11
C ASP A 219 12.63 -8.88 0.97
N PRO A 220 13.01 -8.00 1.92
CA PRO A 220 14.12 -8.26 2.84
C PRO A 220 13.94 -9.53 3.70
N LEU A 221 12.71 -10.00 3.92
CA LEU A 221 12.39 -11.20 4.70
C LEU A 221 12.15 -12.44 3.82
N LEU A 222 12.50 -12.42 2.53
CA LEU A 222 12.28 -13.53 1.58
C LEU A 222 12.73 -14.90 2.12
N ALA A 223 13.94 -14.98 2.69
CA ALA A 223 14.48 -16.23 3.21
C ALA A 223 13.62 -16.82 4.34
N GLN A 224 13.02 -15.96 5.16
CA GLN A 224 12.12 -16.38 6.24
C GLN A 224 10.81 -16.93 5.68
N TYR A 225 10.23 -16.30 4.65
CA TYR A 225 9.04 -16.82 3.98
C TYR A 225 9.30 -18.19 3.37
N GLN A 226 10.43 -18.35 2.68
CA GLN A 226 10.83 -19.63 2.09
C GLN A 226 10.99 -20.73 3.14
N ALA A 227 11.63 -20.43 4.27
CA ALA A 227 11.77 -21.38 5.38
C ALA A 227 10.40 -21.81 5.94
N ILE A 228 9.46 -20.87 6.12
CA ILE A 228 8.09 -21.15 6.58
C ILE A 228 7.37 -22.08 5.58
N HIS A 229 7.45 -21.79 4.28
CA HIS A 229 6.79 -22.60 3.24
C HIS A 229 7.43 -23.99 3.05
N GLN A 230 8.71 -24.14 3.35
CA GLN A 230 9.41 -25.44 3.37
C GLN A 230 9.04 -26.27 4.61
N GLN A 231 8.95 -25.63 5.78
CA GLN A 231 8.64 -26.28 7.05
C GLN A 231 7.18 -26.75 7.10
N TYR A 232 6.24 -25.91 6.67
CA TYR A 232 4.81 -26.14 6.83
C TYR A 232 4.13 -26.56 5.53
N GLN A 233 3.31 -27.60 5.61
CA GLN A 233 2.68 -28.22 4.45
C GLN A 233 1.21 -27.81 4.28
N THR A 234 0.52 -27.53 5.40
CA THR A 234 -0.90 -27.16 5.37
C THR A 234 -1.08 -25.64 5.25
N PRO A 235 -2.19 -25.17 4.64
CA PRO A 235 -2.53 -23.75 4.59
C PRO A 235 -2.54 -23.08 5.98
N GLU A 236 -3.10 -23.75 6.98
CA GLU A 236 -3.28 -23.22 8.33
C GLU A 236 -1.95 -23.07 9.05
N GLU A 237 -1.04 -24.03 8.88
CA GLU A 237 0.31 -23.94 9.43
C GLU A 237 1.13 -22.83 8.77
N ARG A 238 1.00 -22.64 7.45
CA ARG A 238 1.67 -21.54 6.73
C ARG A 238 1.17 -20.18 7.20
N VAL A 239 -0.15 -20.00 7.33
CA VAL A 239 -0.74 -18.76 7.87
C VAL A 239 -0.20 -18.50 9.28
N ARG A 240 -0.21 -19.50 10.18
CA ARG A 240 0.36 -19.34 11.53
C ARG A 240 1.85 -19.02 11.52
N GLY A 241 2.62 -19.67 10.65
CA GLY A 241 4.05 -19.41 10.50
C GLY A 241 4.35 -17.98 10.04
N LEU A 242 3.58 -17.47 9.07
CA LEU A 242 3.69 -16.08 8.60
C LEU A 242 3.23 -15.07 9.65
N LEU A 243 2.13 -15.36 10.37
CA LEU A 243 1.65 -14.52 11.47
C LEU A 243 2.69 -14.41 12.60
N ALA A 244 3.53 -15.43 12.80
CA ALA A 244 4.56 -15.41 13.84
C ALA A 244 5.74 -14.45 13.55
N ILE A 245 5.77 -13.78 12.39
CA ILE A 245 6.80 -12.78 12.07
C ILE A 245 6.51 -11.48 12.82
N GLU A 246 7.10 -11.33 14.01
CA GLU A 246 6.85 -10.21 14.94
C GLU A 246 7.13 -8.83 14.32
N SER A 247 8.13 -8.70 13.45
CA SER A 247 8.44 -7.43 12.78
C SER A 247 7.34 -6.95 11.83
N ILE A 248 6.42 -7.84 11.42
CA ILE A 248 5.25 -7.51 10.59
C ILE A 248 4.00 -7.42 11.47
N PHE A 249 3.69 -8.49 12.20
CA PHE A 249 2.40 -8.66 12.88
C PHE A 249 2.40 -8.25 14.34
N GLY A 250 3.55 -7.93 14.92
CA GLY A 250 3.69 -7.70 16.35
C GLY A 250 3.37 -8.96 17.17
N ASN A 251 3.10 -8.74 18.46
CA ASN A 251 2.78 -9.82 19.42
C ASN A 251 1.29 -9.94 19.71
N ASP A 252 0.49 -9.01 19.20
CA ASP A 252 -0.93 -8.85 19.47
C ASP A 252 -1.79 -9.62 18.45
N LEU A 253 -1.60 -9.37 17.14
CA LEU A 253 -2.41 -9.98 16.10
C LEU A 253 -2.32 -11.52 16.06
N PRO A 254 -1.14 -12.16 16.24
CA PRO A 254 -1.06 -13.63 16.23
C PRO A 254 -1.79 -14.30 17.41
N LYS A 255 -2.11 -13.54 18.47
CA LYS A 255 -2.84 -14.01 19.65
C LYS A 255 -4.34 -13.72 19.55
N ASN A 256 -4.77 -12.92 18.57
CA ASN A 256 -6.17 -12.63 18.35
C ASN A 256 -6.82 -13.75 17.54
N HIS A 257 -7.59 -14.62 18.20
CA HIS A 257 -8.22 -15.79 17.58
C HIS A 257 -9.16 -15.44 16.41
N GLU A 258 -9.90 -14.33 16.51
CA GLU A 258 -10.82 -13.88 15.48
C GLU A 258 -10.06 -13.49 14.20
N PHE A 259 -9.01 -12.67 14.35
CA PHE A 259 -8.16 -12.25 13.24
C PHE A 259 -7.44 -13.44 12.58
N VAL A 260 -6.85 -14.33 13.39
CA VAL A 260 -6.18 -15.54 12.87
C VAL A 260 -7.15 -16.40 12.06
N GLN A 261 -8.38 -16.59 12.55
CA GLN A 261 -9.40 -17.34 11.83
C GLN A 261 -9.80 -16.64 10.53
N ALA A 262 -10.08 -15.33 10.58
CA ALA A 262 -10.49 -14.56 9.41
C ALA A 262 -9.43 -14.59 8.29
N VAL A 263 -8.15 -14.41 8.63
CA VAL A 263 -7.04 -14.51 7.66
C VAL A 263 -6.89 -15.92 7.12
N THR A 264 -7.03 -16.94 7.98
CA THR A 264 -6.95 -18.35 7.56
C THR A 264 -8.06 -18.68 6.55
N ASP A 265 -9.29 -18.25 6.81
CA ASP A 265 -10.45 -18.48 5.94
C ASP A 265 -10.27 -17.76 4.60
N ALA A 266 -9.85 -16.48 4.63
CA ALA A 266 -9.56 -15.73 3.41
C ALA A 266 -8.44 -16.36 2.59
N TYR A 267 -7.37 -16.86 3.24
CA TYR A 267 -6.26 -17.55 2.57
C TYR A 267 -6.72 -18.86 1.92
N GLN A 268 -7.57 -19.64 2.60
CA GLN A 268 -8.17 -20.85 2.02
C GLN A 268 -9.06 -20.52 0.82
N GLN A 269 -9.87 -19.46 0.89
CA GLN A 269 -10.70 -19.03 -0.25
C GLN A 269 -9.83 -18.68 -1.46
N LEU A 270 -8.71 -18.00 -1.25
CA LEU A 270 -7.75 -17.71 -2.32
C LEU A 270 -7.17 -18.99 -2.94
N LEU A 271 -6.86 -20.01 -2.13
CA LEU A 271 -6.37 -21.29 -2.64
C LEU A 271 -7.43 -22.08 -3.43
N GLN A 272 -8.69 -22.04 -2.98
CA GLN A 272 -9.78 -22.83 -3.55
C GLN A 272 -10.36 -22.19 -4.81
N ASN A 273 -10.57 -20.87 -4.78
CA ASN A 273 -11.35 -20.14 -5.79
C ASN A 273 -10.48 -19.23 -6.66
N GLY A 274 -9.25 -18.93 -6.23
CA GLY A 274 -8.40 -17.90 -6.85
C GLY A 274 -8.77 -16.49 -6.40
N ALA A 275 -7.84 -15.56 -6.59
CA ALA A 275 -7.93 -14.17 -6.16
C ALA A 275 -9.07 -13.44 -6.85
N LYS A 276 -9.24 -13.63 -8.17
CA LYS A 276 -10.29 -12.95 -8.93
C LYS A 276 -11.68 -13.28 -8.41
N ALA A 277 -11.99 -14.56 -8.25
CA ALA A 277 -13.30 -15.00 -7.75
C ALA A 277 -13.53 -14.58 -6.29
N THR A 278 -12.48 -14.60 -5.47
CA THR A 278 -12.56 -14.19 -4.06
C THR A 278 -12.85 -12.69 -3.93
N VAL A 279 -12.20 -11.84 -4.74
CA VAL A 279 -12.50 -10.40 -4.80
C VAL A 279 -13.91 -10.14 -5.33
N GLU A 280 -14.36 -10.90 -6.34
CA GLU A 280 -15.73 -10.81 -6.86
C GLU A 280 -16.79 -11.19 -5.82
N ALA A 281 -16.49 -12.12 -4.91
CA ALA A 281 -17.37 -12.49 -3.82
C ALA A 281 -17.49 -11.41 -2.73
N LEU A 282 -16.44 -10.61 -2.50
CA LEU A 282 -16.48 -9.46 -1.56
C LEU A 282 -17.30 -8.28 -2.07
N ALA A 283 -17.49 -8.18 -3.39
CA ALA A 283 -18.15 -7.07 -4.04
C ALA A 283 -19.66 -7.29 -4.27
N LYS A 284 -20.22 -8.37 -3.71
CA LYS A 284 -21.65 -8.71 -3.67
C LYS A 284 -22.23 -8.33 -2.32
#